data_AF-A0A658IBP4-F1
#
_entry.id   AF-A0A658IBP4-F1
#
_cell.length_a   1.000
_cell.length_b   1.000
_cell.length_c   1.000
_cell.angle_alpha   90.00
_cell.angle_beta   90.00
_cell.angle_gamma   90.00
#
_symmetry.space_group_name_H-M   'P 1'
#
loop_
_entity.id
_entity.type
_entity.pdbx_description
1 polymer ?
#
loop_
_entity_poly.entity_id
_entity_poly.type
_entity_poly.pdbx_seq_one_letter_code
_entity_poly.pdbx_strand_id
1 'polypeptide(L)'
;LGICVHDIAVQKITLTNLQKYAMGWSATLHFAAQDHFGLDVADIKNKFYREFRFFHIWFFLQRHKDFAFKPFFTNFNTVTRIGAY
;
A
#
# COMPACT_ATOMS: atom_id res chain seq x y z
N LEU A 1 12.87 -4.65 5.13
CA LEU A 1 13.80 -4.13 4.12
C LEU A 1 13.46 -4.79 2.79
N GLY A 2 12.57 -4.19 2.01
CA GLY A 2 12.15 -4.71 0.72
C GLY A 2 11.60 -3.56 -0.10
N ILE A 3 11.95 -3.50 -1.37
CA ILE A 3 11.37 -2.57 -2.36
C ILE A 3 9.92 -3.03 -2.70
N CYS A 4 9.26 -3.64 -1.72
CA CYS A 4 7.95 -4.26 -1.78
C CYS A 4 7.04 -3.54 -0.78
N VAL A 5 5.76 -3.93 -0.72
CA VAL A 5 4.79 -3.38 0.24
C VAL A 5 5.38 -3.37 1.65
N HIS A 6 5.58 -2.18 2.21
CA HIS A 6 6.20 -2.00 3.51
C HIS A 6 5.16 -1.84 4.62
N ASP A 7 4.06 -1.15 4.33
CA ASP A 7 2.95 -0.94 5.25
C ASP A 7 1.63 -0.68 4.47
N ILE A 8 0.52 -0.41 5.16
CA ILE A 8 -0.73 0.04 4.56
C ILE A 8 -0.98 1.49 5.00
N ALA A 9 -0.74 2.44 4.11
CA ALA A 9 -1.05 3.86 4.34
C ALA A 9 -2.55 4.12 4.29
N VAL A 10 -3.23 3.50 3.32
CA VAL A 10 -4.66 3.70 3.06
C VAL A 10 -5.30 2.37 2.77
N GLN A 11 -6.46 2.10 3.36
CA GLN A 11 -7.27 0.92 3.10
C GLN A 11 -8.74 1.27 2.91
N LYS A 12 -9.37 0.62 1.94
CA LYS A 12 -10.81 0.64 1.70
C LYS A 12 -11.32 -0.80 1.62
N ILE A 13 -12.28 -1.13 2.46
CA ILE A 13 -12.97 -2.43 2.45
C ILE A 13 -14.40 -2.18 1.97
N THR A 14 -14.80 -2.87 0.91
CA THR A 14 -16.14 -2.76 0.33
C THR A 14 -16.87 -4.10 0.42
N LEU A 15 -18.03 -4.14 1.06
CA LEU A 15 -18.94 -5.27 0.99
C LEU A 15 -19.64 -5.26 -0.37
N THR A 16 -19.29 -6.20 -1.24
CA THR A 16 -19.84 -6.26 -2.61
C THR A 16 -21.04 -7.19 -2.73
N ASN A 17 -21.18 -8.14 -1.80
CA ASN A 17 -22.31 -9.05 -1.75
C ASN A 17 -22.53 -9.56 -0.32
N LEU A 18 -23.78 -9.70 0.09
CA LEU A 18 -24.18 -10.33 1.35
C LEU A 18 -25.36 -11.26 1.09
N GLN A 19 -25.19 -12.54 1.41
CA GLN A 19 -26.21 -13.57 1.29
C GLN A 19 -26.51 -14.15 2.68
N LYS A 20 -27.80 -14.18 3.03
CA LYS A 20 -28.30 -14.80 4.27
C LYS A 20 -29.03 -16.09 3.91
N TYR A 21 -28.82 -17.12 4.74
CA TYR A 21 -29.47 -18.41 4.61
C TYR A 21 -30.31 -18.70 5.85
N ALA A 22 -31.03 -19.83 5.85
CA ALA A 22 -31.79 -20.27 7.03
C ALA A 22 -30.87 -20.57 8.23
N MET A 23 -29.70 -21.15 7.96
CA MET A 23 -28.59 -21.26 8.91
C MET A 23 -27.34 -20.66 8.24
N GLY A 24 -26.81 -19.60 8.85
CA GLY A 24 -25.58 -18.97 8.39
C GLY A 24 -25.72 -17.85 7.34
N TRP A 25 -24.58 -17.40 6.88
CA TRP A 25 -24.42 -16.27 5.96
C TRP A 25 -23.11 -16.35 5.19
N SER A 26 -23.04 -15.61 4.09
CA SER A 26 -21.78 -15.37 3.39
C SER A 26 -21.70 -13.93 2.88
N ALA A 27 -20.50 -13.38 2.83
CA ALA A 27 -20.22 -12.06 2.30
C ALA A 27 -19.02 -12.12 1.35
N THR A 28 -19.04 -11.23 0.36
CA THR A 28 -17.87 -10.96 -0.50
C THR A 28 -17.35 -9.59 -0.18
N LEU A 29 -16.07 -9.51 0.18
CA LEU A 29 -15.38 -8.27 0.53
C LEU A 29 -14.32 -7.98 -0.53
N HIS A 30 -14.28 -6.74 -1.00
CA HIS A 30 -13.20 -6.20 -1.81
C HIS A 30 -12.32 -5.30 -0.94
N PHE A 31 -11.07 -5.71 -0.77
CA PHE A 31 -10.04 -4.95 -0.08
C PHE A 31 -9.22 -4.22 -1.14
N ALA A 32 -9.16 -2.90 -1.06
CA ALA A 32 -8.22 -2.08 -1.81
C ALA A 32 -7.31 -1.35 -0.82
N ALA A 33 -6.01 -1.37 -1.07
CA ALA A 33 -5.03 -0.75 -0.20
C ALA A 33 -3.91 -0.08 -1.00
N GLN A 34 -3.25 0.86 -0.34
CA GLN A 34 -2.10 1.57 -0.86
C GLN A 34 -0.98 1.53 0.19
N ASP A 35 0.23 1.23 -0.27
CA ASP A 35 1.43 1.19 0.56
C ASP A 35 1.94 2.60 0.90
N HIS A 36 2.58 2.73 2.08
CA HIS A 36 3.36 3.90 2.44
C HIS A 36 4.76 3.83 1.82
N PHE A 37 4.87 4.20 0.54
CA PHE A 37 6.12 4.10 -0.22
C PHE A 37 6.78 5.47 -0.49
N GLY A 38 6.80 6.33 0.52
CA GLY A 38 7.59 7.57 0.51
C GLY A 38 8.87 7.42 1.32
N LEU A 39 10.00 7.93 0.82
CA LEU A 39 11.24 8.00 1.64
C LEU A 39 11.23 9.28 2.45
N ASP A 40 11.83 9.28 3.63
CA ASP A 40 12.09 10.48 4.42
C ASP A 40 13.59 10.81 4.51
N VAL A 41 13.93 11.85 5.28
CA VAL A 41 15.31 12.28 5.47
C VAL A 41 16.11 11.28 6.30
N ALA A 42 15.46 10.53 7.20
CA ALA A 42 16.11 9.49 7.98
C ALA A 42 16.47 8.29 7.10
N ASP A 43 15.62 7.93 6.14
CA ASP A 43 15.85 6.84 5.19
C ASP A 43 17.12 7.07 4.36
N ILE A 44 17.30 8.27 3.79
CA ILE A 44 18.50 8.59 2.99
C ILE A 44 19.76 8.83 3.83
N LYS A 45 19.61 9.09 5.13
CA LYS A 45 20.74 9.24 6.06
C LYS A 45 21.18 7.89 6.65
N ASN A 46 20.36 6.84 6.49
CA ASN A 46 20.69 5.51 6.96
C ASN A 46 21.94 4.97 6.23
N LYS A 47 22.90 4.44 7.00
CA LYS A 47 24.18 3.95 6.47
C LYS A 47 24.03 2.82 5.45
N PHE A 48 22.97 2.01 5.53
CA PHE A 48 22.70 0.93 4.59
C PHE A 48 22.05 1.46 3.31
N TYR A 49 20.96 2.23 3.43
CA TYR A 49 20.20 2.69 2.28
C TYR A 49 20.95 3.71 1.41
N ARG A 50 21.80 4.54 2.01
CA ARG A 50 22.60 5.54 1.29
C ARG A 50 23.57 4.94 0.26
N GLU A 51 23.97 3.68 0.44
CA GLU A 51 24.85 2.99 -0.52
C GLU A 51 24.16 2.71 -1.86
N PHE A 52 22.82 2.68 -1.89
CA PHE A 52 22.08 2.43 -3.11
C PHE A 52 21.62 3.74 -3.76
N ARG A 53 22.25 4.11 -4.89
CA ARG A 53 21.96 5.34 -5.64
C ARG A 53 20.49 5.52 -6.02
N PHE A 54 19.74 4.43 -6.19
CA PHE A 54 18.33 4.53 -6.55
C PHE A 54 17.48 5.18 -5.44
N PHE A 55 17.82 5.02 -4.14
CA PHE A 55 17.12 5.71 -3.05
C PHE A 55 17.35 7.23 -3.11
N HIS A 56 18.52 7.70 -3.57
CA HIS A 56 18.75 9.12 -3.79
C HIS A 56 17.93 9.68 -4.95
N ILE A 57 17.89 8.98 -6.07
CA ILE A 57 17.09 9.38 -7.25
C ILE A 57 15.62 9.42 -6.89
N TRP A 58 15.12 8.36 -6.26
CA TRP A 58 13.75 8.31 -5.75
C TRP A 58 13.48 9.46 -4.79
N PHE A 59 14.36 9.67 -3.79
CA PHE A 59 14.20 10.75 -2.83
C PHE A 59 14.12 12.13 -3.49
N PHE A 60 14.93 12.35 -4.52
CA PHE A 60 14.91 13.58 -5.30
C PHE A 60 13.58 13.72 -6.07
N LEU A 61 13.17 12.70 -6.81
CA LEU A 61 11.95 12.74 -7.62
C LEU A 61 10.69 13.00 -6.78
N GLN A 62 10.58 12.42 -5.59
CA GLN A 62 9.41 12.64 -4.73
C GLN A 62 9.38 14.03 -4.06
N ARG A 63 10.51 14.74 -3.95
CA ARG A 63 10.60 16.02 -3.21
C ARG A 63 10.94 17.23 -4.06
N HIS A 64 11.28 17.04 -5.32
CA HIS A 64 11.70 18.15 -6.17
C HIS A 64 10.49 18.79 -6.88
N LYS A 65 10.39 20.12 -6.79
CA LYS A 65 9.26 20.91 -7.28
C LYS A 65 8.98 20.70 -8.78
N ASP A 66 10.03 20.51 -9.57
CA ASP A 66 9.91 20.31 -11.02
C ASP A 66 9.27 18.95 -11.38
N PHE A 67 9.13 18.06 -10.39
CA PHE A 67 8.46 16.75 -10.53
C PHE A 67 7.15 16.70 -9.73
N ALA A 68 6.60 17.86 -9.37
CA ALA A 68 5.32 18.03 -8.67
C ALA A 68 5.21 17.29 -7.32
N PHE A 69 6.35 17.00 -6.68
CA PHE A 69 6.40 16.24 -5.42
C PHE A 69 5.67 14.89 -5.50
N LYS A 70 5.68 14.24 -6.67
CA LYS A 70 4.86 13.05 -6.90
C LYS A 70 5.37 11.86 -6.07
N PRO A 71 4.60 11.38 -5.08
CA PRO A 71 4.97 10.19 -4.32
C PRO A 71 4.86 8.93 -5.19
N PHE A 72 5.63 7.90 -4.83
CA PHE A 72 5.49 6.58 -5.40
C PHE A 72 4.48 5.79 -4.56
N PHE A 73 3.50 5.19 -5.22
CA PHE A 73 2.46 4.43 -4.55
C PHE A 73 2.38 3.04 -5.16
N THR A 74 2.33 2.04 -4.29
CA THR A 74 1.97 0.67 -4.68
C THR A 74 0.53 0.43 -4.27
N ASN A 75 -0.36 0.37 -5.26
CA ASN A 75 -1.77 0.03 -5.04
C ASN A 75 -1.95 -1.49 -5.20
N PHE A 76 -2.68 -2.11 -4.28
CA PHE A 76 -2.99 -3.53 -4.34
C PHE A 76 -4.41 -3.80 -3.85
N ASN A 77 -5.00 -4.90 -4.31
CA ASN A 77 -6.34 -5.28 -3.93
C ASN A 77 -6.52 -6.80 -3.93
N THR A 78 -7.55 -7.26 -3.21
CA THR A 78 -7.99 -8.66 -3.23
C THR A 78 -9.49 -8.73 -2.98
N VAL A 79 -10.12 -9.78 -3.52
CA VAL A 79 -11.52 -10.12 -3.23
C VAL A 79 -11.53 -11.42 -2.45
N THR A 80 -12.21 -11.42 -1.32
CA THR A 80 -12.34 -12.61 -0.48
C THR A 80 -13.80 -12.88 -0.13
N ARG A 81 -14.13 -14.16 -0.02
CA ARG A 81 -15.44 -14.62 0.43
C ARG A 81 -15.30 -15.14 1.86
N ILE A 82 -16.08 -14.57 2.77
CA ILE A 82 -16.18 -14.99 4.16
C ILE A 82 -17.59 -15.50 4.43
N GLY A 83 -17.76 -16.32 5.47
CA GLY A 83 -19.07 -16.80 5.87
C GLY A 83 -18.99 -17.74 7.05
N ALA A 84 -20.15 -17.97 7.66
CA ALA A 84 -20.36 -18.97 8.69
C ALA A 84 -21.61 -19.76 8.32
N TYR A 85 -21.54 -21.08 8.42
CA TYR A 85 -22.64 -22.00 8.14
C TYR A 85 -23.34 -22.40 9.43
#